data_AF-A0A661BET8-F1
#
_entry.id   AF-A0A661BET8-F1
#
_cell.length_a   1.000
_cell.length_b   1.000
_cell.length_c   1.000
_cell.angle_alpha   90.00
_cell.angle_beta   90.00
_cell.angle_gamma   90.00
#
_symmetry.space_group_name_H-M   'P 1'
#
loop_
_entity.id
_entity.type
_entity.pdbx_description
1 polymer ?
#
loop_
_entity_poly.entity_id
_entity_poly.type
_entity_poly.pdbx_seq_one_letter_code
_entity_poly.pdbx_strand_id
1 'polypeptide(L)'
;METKNRLFISFSAFVVLPYHKYQDAYQERTRHIGTTRRGIGPSYTDKIDRVGIRMYDLLQPKILLEKLKFIYNEKKLSFPGIFEKEDISPEPLVEQIIETSKRIIPLLTDTRVMLLESRKKGESILFEGAQGALLDINFGTYPYVTSSSCTVGGIFSGTGIPPTFLDRVIGVAKCYTTRVGAGPFPTEIVDEKKAARLRERGNEFGSTTGRPRRVGWLDLVALKYACQINGVSELALTKFDVLSGMSSIPVATEYAINGERLANFPENLHIIRRVAPVYRELPGWNDEELLGISGNVLDYIETIERFTGVPVRFISTGAERNNLIRR
;
A
#
# COMPACT_ATOMS: atom_id res chain seq x y z
N MET A 1 -0.40 1.91 25.74
CA MET A 1 0.64 2.41 24.81
C MET A 1 0.94 3.83 25.22
N GLU A 2 2.17 4.14 25.61
CA GLU A 2 2.56 5.48 26.05
C GLU A 2 2.74 6.38 24.81
N THR A 3 1.62 6.96 24.34
CA THR A 3 1.56 7.77 23.10
C THR A 3 1.84 9.25 23.34
N LYS A 4 1.86 9.69 24.60
CA LYS A 4 2.08 11.09 24.98
C LYS A 4 3.42 11.57 24.42
N ASN A 5 3.41 12.70 23.71
CA ASN A 5 4.58 13.31 23.05
C ASN A 5 5.29 12.41 22.01
N ARG A 6 4.63 11.33 21.55
CA ARG A 6 5.18 10.41 20.52
C ARG A 6 4.22 10.21 19.35
N LEU A 7 2.94 10.45 19.55
CA LEU A 7 1.91 10.39 18.52
C LEU A 7 1.22 11.73 18.40
N PHE A 8 1.12 12.20 17.17
CA PHE A 8 0.48 13.46 16.80
C PHE A 8 -0.47 13.20 15.63
N ILE A 9 -1.66 13.77 15.68
CA ILE A 9 -2.73 13.53 14.71
C ILE A 9 -3.12 14.86 14.07
N SER A 10 -3.20 14.89 12.74
CA SER A 10 -3.60 16.11 12.03
C SER A 10 -5.04 16.49 12.32
N PHE A 11 -5.29 17.78 12.60
CA PHE A 11 -6.65 18.34 12.62
C PHE A 11 -7.43 18.07 11.33
N SER A 12 -6.74 17.97 10.19
CA SER A 12 -7.35 17.83 8.87
C SER A 12 -7.54 16.39 8.42
N ALA A 13 -7.11 15.40 9.21
CA ALA A 13 -7.33 13.99 8.87
C ALA A 13 -8.83 13.66 8.85
N PHE A 14 -9.25 12.83 7.90
CA PHE A 14 -10.63 12.36 7.80
C PHE A 14 -10.89 11.19 8.74
N VAL A 15 -12.12 11.10 9.24
CA VAL A 15 -12.54 10.08 10.22
C VAL A 15 -13.26 8.94 9.51
N VAL A 16 -12.78 7.72 9.69
CA VAL A 16 -13.50 6.53 9.22
C VAL A 16 -14.53 6.11 10.26
N LEU A 17 -15.78 6.42 9.97
CA LEU A 17 -16.96 6.08 10.77
C LEU A 17 -17.56 4.70 10.46
N PRO A 18 -18.38 4.12 11.37
CA PRO A 18 -18.97 2.79 11.21
C PRO A 18 -19.71 2.58 9.88
N TYR A 19 -20.53 3.54 9.43
CA TYR A 19 -21.28 3.41 8.17
C TYR A 19 -20.37 3.17 6.96
N HIS A 20 -19.15 3.71 6.94
CA HIS A 20 -18.21 3.47 5.85
C HIS A 20 -17.85 1.97 5.74
N LYS A 21 -17.71 1.26 6.85
CA LYS A 21 -17.40 -0.18 6.84
C LYS A 21 -18.56 -0.98 6.23
N TYR A 22 -19.80 -0.64 6.60
CA TYR A 22 -20.98 -1.30 6.05
C TYR A 22 -21.18 -0.95 4.57
N GLN A 23 -20.95 0.31 4.18
CA GLN A 23 -20.98 0.73 2.78
C GLN A 23 -19.92 0.00 1.95
N ASP A 24 -18.68 -0.14 2.46
CA ASP A 24 -17.59 -0.87 1.80
C ASP A 24 -17.98 -2.35 1.59
N ALA A 25 -18.48 -3.00 2.65
CA ALA A 25 -18.97 -4.37 2.56
C ALA A 25 -20.19 -4.54 1.64
N TYR A 26 -21.06 -3.53 1.56
CA TYR A 26 -22.22 -3.50 0.66
C TYR A 26 -21.76 -3.40 -0.81
N GLN A 27 -20.88 -2.45 -1.12
CA GLN A 27 -20.36 -2.23 -2.47
C GLN A 27 -19.53 -3.43 -2.99
N GLU A 28 -18.83 -4.12 -2.10
CA GLU A 28 -18.06 -5.32 -2.45
C GLU A 28 -18.91 -6.51 -2.91
N ARG A 29 -20.24 -6.49 -2.69
CA ARG A 29 -21.15 -7.52 -3.19
C ARG A 29 -21.24 -7.55 -4.71
N THR A 30 -20.97 -6.42 -5.37
CA THR A 30 -21.05 -6.28 -6.82
C THR A 30 -19.73 -5.90 -7.46
N ARG A 31 -18.89 -5.11 -6.78
CA ARG A 31 -17.62 -4.62 -7.34
C ARG A 31 -16.49 -5.66 -7.31
N HIS A 32 -16.48 -6.54 -6.31
CA HIS A 32 -15.47 -7.59 -6.13
C HIS A 32 -14.00 -7.12 -6.28
N ILE A 33 -13.67 -5.95 -5.72
CA ILE A 33 -12.30 -5.42 -5.74
C ILE A 33 -11.40 -6.27 -4.82
N GLY A 34 -11.97 -6.82 -3.75
CA GLY A 34 -11.24 -7.50 -2.69
C GLY A 34 -10.73 -6.53 -1.64
N THR A 35 -11.56 -5.57 -1.23
CA THR A 35 -11.20 -4.56 -0.23
C THR A 35 -10.95 -5.20 1.13
N THR A 36 -10.30 -4.44 2.03
CA THR A 36 -10.11 -4.84 3.43
C THR A 36 -11.40 -4.73 4.25
N ARG A 37 -12.49 -4.21 3.67
CA ARG A 37 -13.80 -3.96 4.33
C ARG A 37 -13.67 -3.10 5.58
N ARG A 38 -12.74 -2.13 5.53
CA ARG A 38 -12.46 -1.20 6.63
C ARG A 38 -13.08 0.18 6.41
N GLY A 39 -13.77 0.41 5.29
CA GLY A 39 -14.41 1.69 5.00
C GLY A 39 -13.48 2.72 4.36
N ILE A 40 -12.32 2.29 3.82
CA ILE A 40 -11.33 3.19 3.22
C ILE A 40 -11.89 3.84 1.95
N GLY A 41 -12.44 3.04 1.03
CA GLY A 41 -13.02 3.58 -0.21
C GLY A 41 -14.13 4.60 0.06
N PRO A 42 -15.17 4.23 0.84
CA PRO A 42 -16.23 5.15 1.20
C PRO A 42 -15.76 6.43 1.91
N SER A 43 -14.77 6.36 2.82
CA SER A 43 -14.30 7.57 3.50
C SER A 43 -13.54 8.52 2.57
N TYR A 44 -12.80 7.98 1.60
CA TYR A 44 -12.21 8.78 0.53
C TYR A 44 -13.26 9.33 -0.43
N THR A 45 -14.34 8.60 -0.74
CA THR A 45 -15.48 9.15 -1.48
C THR A 45 -16.06 10.37 -0.77
N ASP A 46 -16.34 10.27 0.53
CA ASP A 46 -16.92 11.38 1.29
C ASP A 46 -15.95 12.58 1.40
N LYS A 47 -14.63 12.33 1.45
CA LYS A 47 -13.62 13.38 1.32
C LYS A 47 -13.75 14.12 -0.03
N ILE A 48 -13.82 13.39 -1.13
CA ILE A 48 -13.87 13.97 -2.48
C ILE A 48 -15.22 14.67 -2.73
N ASP A 49 -16.30 14.12 -2.19
CA ASP A 49 -17.64 14.70 -2.27
C ASP A 49 -17.83 15.93 -1.37
N ARG A 50 -16.86 16.18 -0.48
CA ARG A 50 -16.78 17.31 0.47
C ARG A 50 -17.80 17.23 1.60
N VAL A 51 -18.29 16.03 1.91
CA VAL A 51 -19.22 15.75 3.02
C VAL A 51 -18.53 15.09 4.22
N GLY A 52 -17.32 14.56 4.02
CA GLY A 52 -16.61 13.79 5.04
C GLY A 52 -16.29 14.56 6.33
N ILE A 53 -16.32 13.82 7.44
CA ILE A 53 -15.99 14.32 8.79
C ILE A 53 -14.46 14.37 8.97
N ARG A 54 -13.94 15.49 9.47
CA ARG A 54 -12.52 15.68 9.80
C ARG A 54 -12.28 15.68 11.30
N MET A 55 -11.03 15.46 11.73
CA MET A 55 -10.68 15.39 13.16
C MET A 55 -11.05 16.67 13.94
N TYR A 56 -10.95 17.85 13.33
CA TYR A 56 -11.38 19.08 14.01
C TYR A 56 -12.90 19.15 14.25
N ASP A 57 -13.72 18.44 13.46
CA ASP A 57 -15.18 18.43 13.67
C ASP A 57 -15.53 17.76 15.00
N LEU A 58 -14.66 16.88 15.51
CA LEU A 58 -14.81 16.23 16.82
C LEU A 58 -14.80 17.23 17.99
N LEU A 59 -14.23 18.42 17.77
CA LEU A 59 -14.20 19.51 18.75
C LEU A 59 -15.52 20.28 18.81
N GLN A 60 -16.45 20.04 17.87
CA GLN A 60 -17.68 20.80 17.67
C GLN A 60 -18.90 19.88 17.61
N PRO A 61 -19.39 19.35 18.75
CA PRO A 61 -20.49 18.39 18.81
C PRO A 61 -21.74 18.75 17.99
N LYS A 62 -22.14 20.03 18.03
CA LYS A 62 -23.33 20.52 17.29
C LYS A 62 -23.13 20.42 15.77
N ILE A 63 -21.98 20.88 15.27
CA ILE A 63 -21.63 20.84 13.84
C ILE A 63 -21.47 19.39 13.38
N LEU A 64 -20.85 18.54 14.20
CA LEU A 64 -20.70 17.12 13.93
C LEU A 64 -22.07 16.44 13.73
N LEU A 65 -23.05 16.73 14.60
CA LEU A 65 -24.40 16.19 14.48
C LEU A 65 -25.11 16.65 13.20
N GLU A 66 -25.03 17.94 12.86
CA GLU A 66 -25.62 18.48 11.64
C GLU A 66 -25.06 17.80 10.38
N LYS A 67 -23.74 17.64 10.32
CA LYS A 67 -23.07 16.93 9.22
C LYS A 67 -23.48 15.47 9.14
N LEU A 68 -23.55 14.78 10.27
CA LEU A 68 -23.96 13.36 10.30
C LEU A 68 -25.42 13.16 9.89
N LYS A 69 -26.32 14.08 10.27
CA LYS A 69 -27.71 14.06 9.80
C LYS A 69 -27.79 14.21 8.28
N PHE A 70 -27.01 15.14 7.72
CA PHE A 70 -26.92 15.32 6.27
C PHE A 70 -26.44 14.02 5.58
N ILE A 71 -25.29 13.48 6.01
CA ILE A 71 -24.72 12.24 5.43
C ILE A 71 -25.71 11.08 5.57
N TYR A 72 -26.33 10.91 6.74
CA TYR A 72 -27.30 9.85 6.99
C TYR A 72 -28.46 9.91 6.00
N ASN A 73 -29.05 11.09 5.78
CA ASN A 73 -30.17 11.26 4.86
C ASN A 73 -29.80 10.92 3.41
N GLU A 74 -28.61 11.31 2.94
CA GLU A 74 -28.16 10.98 1.58
C GLU A 74 -27.82 9.49 1.42
N LYS A 75 -27.06 8.93 2.36
CA LYS A 75 -26.56 7.56 2.25
C LYS A 75 -27.67 6.54 2.48
N LYS A 76 -28.70 6.83 3.29
CA LYS A 76 -29.83 5.93 3.52
C LYS A 76 -30.59 5.62 2.23
N LEU A 77 -30.69 6.61 1.33
CA LEU A 77 -31.32 6.44 0.01
C LEU A 77 -30.43 5.62 -0.92
N SER A 78 -29.12 5.91 -0.92
CA SER A 78 -28.17 5.28 -1.86
C SER A 78 -27.76 3.86 -1.46
N PHE A 79 -27.79 3.54 -0.17
CA PHE A 79 -27.36 2.24 0.37
C PHE A 79 -28.40 1.71 1.38
N PRO A 80 -29.54 1.18 0.90
CA PRO A 80 -30.58 0.67 1.77
C PRO A 80 -30.05 -0.40 2.75
N GLY A 81 -30.41 -0.27 4.02
CA GLY A 81 -30.07 -1.22 5.08
C GLY A 81 -28.66 -1.08 5.69
N ILE A 82 -27.80 -0.16 5.24
CA ILE A 82 -26.46 -0.01 5.87
C ILE A 82 -26.51 0.62 7.26
N PHE A 83 -27.55 1.42 7.54
CA PHE A 83 -27.76 2.06 8.85
C PHE A 83 -28.59 1.21 9.81
N GLU A 84 -29.37 0.26 9.30
CA GLU A 84 -30.23 -0.63 10.09
C GLU A 84 -29.46 -1.73 10.81
N LYS A 85 -28.28 -2.11 10.26
CA LYS A 85 -27.53 -3.27 10.75
C LYS A 85 -26.99 -3.13 12.18
N GLU A 86 -26.89 -1.92 12.74
CA GLU A 86 -26.46 -1.66 14.13
C GLU A 86 -27.04 -0.35 14.71
N ASP A 87 -28.26 0.03 14.31
CA ASP A 87 -28.90 1.30 14.75
C ASP A 87 -27.97 2.52 14.63
N ILE A 88 -27.36 2.70 13.46
CA ILE A 88 -26.46 3.81 13.17
C ILE A 88 -27.31 5.06 12.89
N SER A 89 -28.00 5.56 13.91
CA SER A 89 -28.67 6.85 13.88
C SER A 89 -27.69 7.98 14.22
N PRO A 90 -27.89 9.21 13.70
CA PRO A 90 -26.95 10.31 13.89
C PRO A 90 -26.68 10.64 15.36
N GLU A 91 -27.70 10.69 16.21
CA GLU A 91 -27.60 11.07 17.61
C GLU A 91 -26.73 10.09 18.43
N PRO A 92 -27.03 8.77 18.49
CA PRO A 92 -26.18 7.81 19.21
C PRO A 92 -24.76 7.74 18.66
N LEU A 93 -24.59 7.87 17.33
CA LEU A 93 -23.27 7.86 16.72
C LEU A 93 -22.43 9.07 17.17
N VAL A 94 -23.03 10.27 17.27
CA VAL A 94 -22.33 11.46 17.79
C VAL A 94 -21.89 11.24 19.23
N GLU A 95 -22.75 10.70 20.09
CA GLU A 95 -22.41 10.42 21.49
C GLU A 95 -21.21 9.45 21.58
N GLN A 96 -21.23 8.37 20.80
CA GLN A 96 -20.12 7.41 20.73
C GLN A 96 -18.82 8.06 20.22
N ILE A 97 -18.92 8.93 19.20
CA ILE A 97 -17.77 9.64 18.65
C ILE A 97 -17.18 10.59 19.70
N ILE A 98 -18.02 11.37 20.40
CA ILE A 98 -17.58 12.30 21.45
C ILE A 98 -16.84 11.53 22.54
N GLU A 99 -17.42 10.44 23.04
CA GLU A 99 -16.78 9.63 24.08
C GLU A 99 -15.41 9.10 23.62
N THR A 100 -15.35 8.53 22.41
CA THR A 100 -14.11 7.99 21.84
C THR A 100 -13.07 9.10 21.61
N SER A 101 -13.52 10.29 21.22
CA SER A 101 -12.66 11.43 20.89
C SER A 101 -11.91 12.00 22.09
N LYS A 102 -12.39 11.80 23.33
CA LYS A 102 -11.71 12.27 24.56
C LYS A 102 -10.24 11.83 24.65
N ARG A 103 -9.91 10.65 24.12
CA ARG A 103 -8.53 10.12 24.08
C ARG A 103 -7.72 10.57 22.86
N ILE A 104 -8.39 11.06 21.82
CA ILE A 104 -7.80 11.48 20.54
C ILE A 104 -7.52 12.98 20.54
N ILE A 105 -8.43 13.80 21.09
CA ILE A 105 -8.33 15.26 21.14
C ILE A 105 -6.97 15.75 21.66
N PRO A 106 -6.40 15.18 22.76
CA PRO A 106 -5.09 15.62 23.26
C PRO A 106 -3.91 15.34 22.31
N LEU A 107 -4.10 14.51 21.29
CA LEU A 107 -3.08 14.17 20.29
C LEU A 107 -3.20 15.05 19.04
N LEU A 108 -4.27 15.85 18.91
CA LEU A 108 -4.50 16.67 17.73
C LEU A 108 -3.53 17.86 17.68
N THR A 109 -2.95 18.10 16.51
CA THR A 109 -2.03 19.22 16.28
C THR A 109 -1.99 19.63 14.81
N ASP A 110 -1.39 20.78 14.52
CA ASP A 110 -1.02 21.17 13.16
C ASP A 110 0.26 20.43 12.76
N THR A 111 0.07 19.23 12.21
CA THR A 111 1.16 18.36 11.76
C THR A 111 1.99 18.97 10.63
N ARG A 112 1.40 19.88 9.83
CA ARG A 112 2.15 20.56 8.76
C ARG A 112 3.14 21.53 9.38
N VAL A 113 2.71 22.36 10.33
CA VAL A 113 3.61 23.27 11.06
C VAL A 113 4.70 22.50 11.79
N MET A 114 4.35 21.39 12.44
CA MET A 114 5.33 20.51 13.08
C MET A 114 6.42 20.05 12.11
N LEU A 115 6.06 19.53 10.93
CA LEU A 115 7.02 19.08 9.92
C LEU A 115 7.88 20.23 9.39
N LEU A 116 7.30 21.41 9.18
CA LEU A 116 8.04 22.61 8.74
C LEU A 116 9.07 23.05 9.78
N GLU A 117 8.70 23.07 11.06
CA GLU A 117 9.62 23.44 12.15
C GLU A 117 10.73 22.39 12.36
N SER A 118 10.40 21.09 12.28
CA SER A 118 11.41 20.03 12.28
C SER A 118 12.41 20.19 11.14
N ARG A 119 11.95 20.50 9.92
CA ARG A 119 12.84 20.77 8.78
C ARG A 119 13.74 21.98 9.02
N LYS A 120 13.21 23.08 9.57
CA LYS A 120 14.01 24.29 9.90
C LYS A 120 15.12 24.01 10.91
N LYS A 121 14.87 23.11 11.86
CA LYS A 121 15.84 22.68 12.87
C LYS A 121 16.89 21.69 12.34
N GLY A 122 16.78 21.26 11.09
CA GLY A 122 17.65 20.24 10.50
C GLY A 122 17.37 18.83 11.03
N GLU A 123 16.17 18.57 11.56
CA GLU A 123 15.77 17.24 12.04
C GLU A 123 15.50 16.30 10.85
N SER A 124 15.81 15.01 11.03
CA SER A 124 15.49 13.97 10.06
C SER A 124 14.02 13.60 10.11
N ILE A 125 13.36 13.58 8.95
CA ILE A 125 11.96 13.18 8.80
C ILE A 125 11.89 11.97 7.87
N LEU A 126 11.23 10.90 8.32
CA LEU A 126 10.94 9.73 7.50
C LEU A 126 9.45 9.67 7.20
N PHE A 127 9.10 9.66 5.92
CA PHE A 127 7.74 9.41 5.47
C PHE A 127 7.55 7.91 5.23
N GLU A 128 6.68 7.29 6.02
CA GLU A 128 6.30 5.89 5.85
C GLU A 128 5.12 5.79 4.87
N GLY A 129 5.34 5.14 3.73
CA GLY A 129 4.33 4.97 2.69
C GLY A 129 3.40 3.79 2.95
N ALA A 130 2.14 3.94 2.53
CA ALA A 130 1.21 2.84 2.36
C ALA A 130 0.28 3.14 1.16
N GLN A 131 -0.14 2.17 0.36
CA GLN A 131 0.30 0.79 0.21
C GLN A 131 1.50 0.74 -0.76
N GLY A 132 1.40 -0.03 -1.86
CA GLY A 132 2.43 -0.09 -2.91
C GLY A 132 2.00 0.66 -4.17
N ALA A 133 2.97 1.04 -5.01
CA ALA A 133 2.75 1.84 -6.22
C ALA A 133 1.67 1.29 -7.17
N LEU A 134 1.62 -0.03 -7.37
CA LEU A 134 0.63 -0.67 -8.26
C LEU A 134 -0.79 -0.76 -7.66
N LEU A 135 -0.97 -0.29 -6.43
CA LEU A 135 -2.26 -0.09 -5.76
C LEU A 135 -2.65 1.39 -5.69
N ASP A 136 -1.85 2.31 -6.25
CA ASP A 136 -2.19 3.73 -6.33
C ASP A 136 -3.48 3.94 -7.15
N ILE A 137 -4.33 4.87 -6.71
CA ILE A 137 -5.62 5.15 -7.36
C ILE A 137 -5.49 5.64 -8.81
N ASN A 138 -4.38 6.30 -9.16
CA ASN A 138 -4.14 6.83 -10.50
C ASN A 138 -3.18 5.95 -11.30
N PHE A 139 -2.09 5.50 -10.67
CA PHE A 139 -0.97 4.86 -11.35
C PHE A 139 -0.94 3.33 -11.17
N GLY A 140 -1.89 2.79 -10.41
CA GLY A 140 -2.01 1.37 -10.14
C GLY A 140 -2.84 0.61 -11.17
N THR A 141 -3.11 -0.66 -10.84
CA THR A 141 -3.92 -1.56 -11.68
C THR A 141 -5.44 -1.32 -11.56
N TYR A 142 -5.89 -0.08 -11.84
CA TYR A 142 -7.28 0.35 -11.69
C TYR A 142 -8.27 -0.59 -12.44
N PRO A 143 -9.42 -0.97 -11.84
CA PRO A 143 -9.98 -0.50 -10.56
C PRO A 143 -9.51 -1.30 -9.34
N TYR A 144 -8.56 -2.23 -9.49
CA TYR A 144 -8.08 -3.11 -8.42
C TYR A 144 -6.98 -2.44 -7.60
N VAL A 145 -7.32 -1.31 -7.02
CA VAL A 145 -6.41 -0.37 -6.34
C VAL A 145 -7.03 0.07 -5.00
N THR A 146 -6.24 0.73 -4.17
CA THR A 146 -6.80 1.48 -3.03
C THR A 146 -7.36 2.82 -3.51
N SER A 147 -8.06 3.54 -2.64
CA SER A 147 -8.67 4.84 -2.95
C SER A 147 -7.77 6.04 -2.61
N SER A 148 -6.49 5.80 -2.34
CA SER A 148 -5.50 6.82 -2.00
C SER A 148 -4.31 6.82 -2.96
N SER A 149 -3.55 7.91 -2.96
CA SER A 149 -2.25 7.97 -3.62
C SER A 149 -1.22 7.23 -2.78
N CYS A 150 -0.61 6.18 -3.35
CA CYS A 150 0.44 5.37 -2.75
C CYS A 150 1.83 5.71 -3.29
N THR A 151 1.90 6.61 -4.27
CA THR A 151 3.14 7.17 -4.81
C THR A 151 3.70 8.28 -3.91
N VAL A 152 4.92 8.73 -4.20
CA VAL A 152 5.59 9.87 -3.54
C VAL A 152 4.71 11.13 -3.56
N GLY A 153 3.87 11.33 -4.58
CA GLY A 153 2.91 12.44 -4.63
C GLY A 153 1.91 12.44 -3.47
N GLY A 154 1.64 11.28 -2.87
CA GLY A 154 0.82 11.13 -1.66
C GLY A 154 1.41 11.84 -0.44
N ILE A 155 2.74 11.99 -0.36
CA ILE A 155 3.40 12.71 0.74
C ILE A 155 2.96 14.17 0.74
N PHE A 156 3.02 14.84 -0.42
CA PHE A 156 2.74 16.28 -0.52
C PHE A 156 1.27 16.59 -0.27
N SER A 157 0.39 15.84 -0.93
CA SER A 157 -1.06 15.99 -0.76
C SER A 157 -1.56 15.54 0.63
N GLY A 158 -0.85 14.62 1.29
CA GLY A 158 -1.21 14.09 2.61
C GLY A 158 -0.67 14.90 3.79
N THR A 159 0.45 15.62 3.61
CA THR A 159 1.14 16.32 4.72
C THR A 159 1.19 17.83 4.55
N GLY A 160 1.01 18.34 3.33
CA GLY A 160 1.06 19.78 3.03
C GLY A 160 2.48 20.36 2.97
N ILE A 161 3.51 19.52 2.84
CA ILE A 161 4.90 19.96 2.59
C ILE A 161 5.17 20.13 1.08
N PRO A 162 6.11 21.00 0.67
CA PRO A 162 6.45 21.17 -0.73
C PRO A 162 7.32 20.01 -1.26
N PRO A 163 7.27 19.71 -2.58
CA PRO A 163 8.13 18.69 -3.20
C PRO A 163 9.64 18.87 -2.96
N THR A 164 10.09 20.10 -2.78
CA THR A 164 11.50 20.44 -2.49
C THR A 164 12.01 19.96 -1.13
N PHE A 165 11.14 19.39 -0.28
CA PHE A 165 11.55 18.80 1.01
C PHE A 165 12.05 17.37 0.89
N LEU A 166 11.88 16.73 -0.27
CA LEU A 166 12.22 15.33 -0.45
C LEU A 166 13.69 15.18 -0.88
N ASP A 167 14.52 14.67 0.02
CA ASP A 167 15.95 14.47 -0.25
C ASP A 167 16.25 13.08 -0.85
N ARG A 168 15.48 12.05 -0.47
CA ARG A 168 15.75 10.65 -0.85
C ARG A 168 14.47 9.82 -0.89
N VAL A 169 14.40 8.87 -1.82
CA VAL A 169 13.27 7.93 -1.98
C VAL A 169 13.80 6.50 -1.96
N ILE A 170 13.39 5.73 -0.96
CA ILE A 170 13.70 4.31 -0.83
C ILE A 170 12.53 3.49 -1.36
N GLY A 171 12.72 2.79 -2.47
CA GLY A 171 11.75 1.84 -3.00
C GLY A 171 11.88 0.51 -2.29
N VAL A 172 10.85 0.07 -1.58
CA VAL A 172 10.85 -1.24 -0.92
C VAL A 172 10.18 -2.26 -1.83
N ALA A 173 10.92 -3.31 -2.20
CA ALA A 173 10.41 -4.41 -3.00
C ALA A 173 10.75 -5.76 -2.36
N LYS A 174 9.91 -6.76 -2.60
CA LYS A 174 10.22 -8.15 -2.30
C LYS A 174 10.95 -8.78 -3.49
N CYS A 175 11.75 -9.81 -3.25
CA CYS A 175 12.42 -10.57 -4.32
C CYS A 175 11.46 -11.47 -5.14
N TYR A 176 10.19 -11.45 -4.79
CA TYR A 176 9.10 -12.10 -5.52
C TYR A 176 7.85 -11.22 -5.32
N THR A 177 6.82 -11.42 -6.12
CA THR A 177 5.63 -10.56 -6.08
C THR A 177 4.52 -11.20 -5.29
N THR A 178 3.71 -10.38 -4.64
CA THR A 178 2.52 -10.83 -3.91
C THR A 178 1.36 -9.88 -4.11
N ARG A 179 0.15 -10.40 -4.23
CA ARG A 179 -1.07 -9.60 -4.37
C ARG A 179 -2.12 -10.05 -3.37
N VAL A 180 -2.73 -9.07 -2.71
CA VAL A 180 -3.93 -9.26 -1.88
C VAL A 180 -5.12 -8.74 -2.68
N GLY A 181 -6.23 -9.48 -2.66
CA GLY A 181 -7.43 -9.10 -3.41
C GLY A 181 -7.38 -9.48 -4.89
N ALA A 182 -8.36 -8.97 -5.64
CA ALA A 182 -8.53 -9.29 -7.05
C ALA A 182 -7.60 -8.44 -7.94
N GLY A 183 -7.69 -8.65 -9.24
CA GLY A 183 -6.99 -7.88 -10.26
C GLY A 183 -5.90 -8.66 -11.01
N PRO A 184 -5.37 -8.09 -12.10
CA PRO A 184 -4.39 -8.77 -12.92
C PRO A 184 -3.09 -8.99 -12.13
N PHE A 185 -2.44 -10.11 -12.42
CA PHE A 185 -1.16 -10.45 -11.82
C PHE A 185 -0.35 -11.26 -12.84
N PRO A 186 0.36 -10.58 -13.76
CA PRO A 186 1.04 -11.24 -14.88
C PRO A 186 1.95 -12.38 -14.45
N THR A 187 2.71 -12.18 -13.38
CA THR A 187 3.70 -13.15 -12.89
C THR A 187 3.18 -14.13 -11.84
N GLU A 188 1.84 -14.23 -11.68
CA GLU A 188 1.25 -15.18 -10.75
C GLU A 188 1.66 -16.61 -11.07
N ILE A 189 2.07 -17.34 -10.02
CA ILE A 189 2.36 -18.77 -10.13
C ILE A 189 1.02 -19.52 -10.12
N VAL A 190 0.62 -20.03 -11.29
CA VAL A 190 -0.64 -20.79 -11.45
C VAL A 190 -0.54 -22.24 -10.96
N ASP A 191 0.67 -22.77 -10.84
CA ASP A 191 0.92 -24.08 -10.21
C ASP A 191 0.74 -23.96 -8.70
N GLU A 192 -0.39 -24.47 -8.18
CA GLU A 192 -0.72 -24.30 -6.77
C GLU A 192 0.31 -24.95 -5.82
N LYS A 193 0.98 -26.04 -6.22
CA LYS A 193 2.01 -26.64 -5.35
C LYS A 193 3.21 -25.72 -5.21
N LYS A 194 3.66 -25.12 -6.31
CA LYS A 194 4.76 -24.13 -6.30
C LYS A 194 4.33 -22.85 -5.56
N ALA A 195 3.11 -22.38 -5.81
CA ALA A 195 2.57 -21.18 -5.15
C ALA A 195 2.43 -21.39 -3.64
N ALA A 196 1.88 -22.53 -3.20
CA ALA A 196 1.74 -22.87 -1.78
C ALA A 196 3.10 -22.91 -1.07
N ARG A 197 4.11 -23.57 -1.67
CA ARG A 197 5.46 -23.60 -1.11
C ARG A 197 6.06 -22.20 -0.93
N LEU A 198 5.94 -21.33 -1.94
CA LEU A 198 6.46 -19.97 -1.85
C LEU A 198 5.68 -19.14 -0.80
N ARG A 199 4.36 -19.32 -0.73
CA ARG A 199 3.47 -18.66 0.22
C ARG A 199 3.78 -19.05 1.67
N GLU A 200 4.02 -20.34 1.92
CA GLU A 200 4.39 -20.86 3.24
C GLU A 200 5.77 -20.34 3.68
N ARG A 201 6.79 -20.46 2.83
CA ARG A 201 8.14 -19.93 3.13
C ARG A 201 8.12 -18.43 3.40
N GLY A 202 7.32 -17.69 2.63
CA GLY A 202 7.18 -16.25 2.76
C GLY A 202 6.24 -15.78 3.87
N ASN A 203 5.53 -16.68 4.56
CA ASN A 203 4.42 -16.38 5.46
C ASN A 203 3.41 -15.37 4.84
N GLU A 204 3.00 -15.63 3.60
CA GLU A 204 2.20 -14.72 2.79
C GLU A 204 0.69 -14.90 3.04
N PHE A 205 0.29 -14.55 4.25
CA PHE A 205 -1.11 -14.59 4.72
C PHE A 205 -1.56 -13.21 5.20
N GLY A 206 -2.85 -12.93 5.10
CA GLY A 206 -3.45 -11.68 5.63
C GLY A 206 -3.37 -11.65 7.15
N SER A 207 -2.77 -10.60 7.73
CA SER A 207 -2.57 -10.51 9.19
C SER A 207 -3.86 -10.48 10.01
N THR A 208 -4.96 -9.95 9.45
CA THR A 208 -6.27 -9.94 10.12
C THR A 208 -7.14 -11.13 9.70
N THR A 209 -7.14 -11.48 8.42
CA THR A 209 -8.12 -12.42 7.84
C THR A 209 -7.59 -13.84 7.70
N GLY A 210 -6.28 -14.05 7.84
CA GLY A 210 -5.60 -15.33 7.56
C GLY A 210 -5.61 -15.75 6.09
N ARG A 211 -6.21 -14.96 5.19
CA ARG A 211 -6.38 -15.37 3.79
C ARG A 211 -5.04 -15.49 3.06
N PRO A 212 -4.84 -16.55 2.26
CA PRO A 212 -3.62 -16.70 1.47
C PRO A 212 -3.51 -15.57 0.46
N ARG A 213 -2.32 -14.99 0.33
CA ARG A 213 -2.01 -14.03 -0.73
C ARG A 213 -1.70 -14.80 -2.02
N ARG A 214 -2.02 -14.18 -3.16
CA ARG A 214 -1.51 -14.64 -4.45
C ARG A 214 -0.03 -14.35 -4.49
N VAL A 215 0.77 -15.26 -5.03
CA VAL A 215 2.23 -15.15 -5.10
C VAL A 215 2.70 -15.34 -6.54
N GLY A 216 3.76 -14.66 -6.90
CA GLY A 216 4.30 -14.62 -8.25
C GLY A 216 5.80 -14.41 -8.25
N TRP A 217 6.42 -14.60 -9.41
CA TRP A 217 7.84 -14.32 -9.59
C TRP A 217 8.11 -12.81 -9.62
N LEU A 218 9.38 -12.41 -9.44
CA LEU A 218 9.75 -11.00 -9.53
C LEU A 218 9.38 -10.45 -10.91
N ASP A 219 8.76 -9.28 -10.90
CA ASP A 219 8.34 -8.57 -12.12
C ASP A 219 9.18 -7.30 -12.28
N LEU A 220 10.22 -7.37 -13.12
CA LEU A 220 11.11 -6.24 -13.33
C LEU A 220 10.47 -5.14 -14.17
N VAL A 221 9.54 -5.49 -15.07
CA VAL A 221 8.80 -4.50 -15.87
C VAL A 221 7.99 -3.61 -14.93
N ALA A 222 7.25 -4.23 -14.00
CA ALA A 222 6.44 -3.50 -13.02
C ALA A 222 7.30 -2.77 -11.97
N LEU A 223 8.41 -3.36 -11.52
CA LEU A 223 9.34 -2.71 -10.59
C LEU A 223 9.99 -1.47 -11.21
N LYS A 224 10.44 -1.55 -12.47
CA LYS A 224 11.01 -0.41 -13.21
C LYS A 224 10.00 0.72 -13.34
N TYR A 225 8.76 0.40 -13.73
CA TYR A 225 7.68 1.38 -13.77
C TYR A 225 7.47 2.05 -12.40
N ALA A 226 7.39 1.27 -11.32
CA ALA A 226 7.25 1.79 -9.96
C ALA A 226 8.42 2.70 -9.56
N CYS A 227 9.65 2.37 -9.98
CA CYS A 227 10.82 3.20 -9.75
C CYS A 227 10.71 4.55 -10.47
N GLN A 228 10.30 4.53 -11.74
CA GLN A 228 10.20 5.72 -12.58
C GLN A 228 9.14 6.70 -12.07
N ILE A 229 7.92 6.25 -11.75
CA ILE A 229 6.84 7.14 -11.32
C ILE A 229 7.07 7.75 -9.93
N ASN A 230 7.95 7.16 -9.12
CA ASN A 230 8.27 7.65 -7.78
C ASN A 230 9.62 8.36 -7.69
N GLY A 231 10.42 8.37 -8.75
CA GLY A 231 11.79 8.90 -8.69
C GLY A 231 12.62 8.17 -7.64
N VAL A 232 12.54 6.84 -7.59
CA VAL A 232 13.25 6.03 -6.58
C VAL A 232 14.77 6.22 -6.72
N SER A 233 15.42 6.67 -5.65
CA SER A 233 16.88 6.88 -5.62
C SER A 233 17.65 5.63 -5.22
N GLU A 234 17.03 4.73 -4.45
CA GLU A 234 17.64 3.48 -4.01
C GLU A 234 16.57 2.43 -3.66
N LEU A 235 16.94 1.16 -3.78
CA LEU A 235 16.07 0.03 -3.46
C LEU A 235 16.48 -0.63 -2.14
N ALA A 236 15.45 -0.99 -1.38
CA ALA A 236 15.52 -1.96 -0.29
C ALA A 236 14.81 -3.24 -0.74
N LEU A 237 15.58 -4.29 -0.98
CA LEU A 237 15.06 -5.59 -1.39
C LEU A 237 14.87 -6.48 -0.16
N THR A 238 13.73 -7.13 -0.08
CA THR A 238 13.31 -7.89 1.11
C THR A 238 12.99 -9.34 0.77
N LYS A 239 13.05 -10.20 1.79
CA LYS A 239 12.68 -11.60 1.71
C LYS A 239 13.55 -12.42 0.75
N PHE A 240 14.86 -12.18 0.75
CA PHE A 240 15.79 -13.03 -0.01
C PHE A 240 15.84 -14.48 0.52
N ASP A 241 15.70 -14.64 1.84
CA ASP A 241 15.67 -15.93 2.54
C ASP A 241 14.61 -16.89 1.98
N VAL A 242 13.50 -16.35 1.48
CA VAL A 242 12.39 -17.13 0.92
C VAL A 242 12.79 -17.87 -0.37
N LEU A 243 13.72 -17.32 -1.14
CA LEU A 243 14.18 -17.91 -2.40
C LEU A 243 15.44 -18.77 -2.25
N SER A 244 16.11 -18.71 -1.09
CA SER A 244 17.30 -19.53 -0.83
C SER A 244 17.03 -21.03 -1.00
N GLY A 245 17.99 -21.77 -1.54
CA GLY A 245 17.89 -23.20 -1.85
C GLY A 245 17.12 -23.54 -3.13
N MET A 246 16.66 -22.55 -3.91
CA MET A 246 16.17 -22.78 -5.27
C MET A 246 17.36 -22.96 -6.23
N SER A 247 17.22 -23.83 -7.24
CA SER A 247 18.26 -23.99 -8.28
C SER A 247 18.16 -22.94 -9.39
N SER A 248 16.95 -22.50 -9.71
CA SER A 248 16.65 -21.50 -10.74
C SER A 248 15.49 -20.63 -10.28
N ILE A 249 15.58 -19.33 -10.55
CA ILE A 249 14.61 -18.31 -10.18
C ILE A 249 14.16 -17.59 -11.45
N PRO A 250 12.90 -17.79 -11.88
CA PRO A 250 12.33 -17.04 -12.98
C PRO A 250 12.16 -15.56 -12.59
N VAL A 251 12.53 -14.66 -13.50
CA VAL A 251 12.32 -13.22 -13.35
C VAL A 251 11.71 -12.67 -14.64
N ALA A 252 10.55 -12.01 -14.54
CA ALA A 252 9.91 -11.43 -15.71
C ALA A 252 10.66 -10.16 -16.12
N THR A 253 11.14 -10.13 -17.36
CA THR A 253 11.95 -9.05 -17.92
C THR A 253 11.23 -8.32 -19.06
N GLU A 254 10.22 -8.95 -19.65
CA GLU A 254 9.42 -8.36 -20.72
C GLU A 254 7.96 -8.79 -20.57
N TYR A 255 7.07 -8.04 -21.20
CA TYR A 255 5.70 -8.44 -21.43
C TYR A 255 5.47 -8.63 -22.92
N ALA A 256 4.67 -9.62 -23.29
CA ALA A 256 4.25 -9.86 -24.66
C ALA A 256 2.74 -10.01 -24.78
N ILE A 257 2.17 -9.56 -25.90
CA ILE A 257 0.78 -9.83 -26.29
C ILE A 257 0.81 -10.46 -27.67
N ASN A 258 0.23 -11.65 -27.81
CA ASN A 258 0.22 -12.40 -29.08
C ASN A 258 1.62 -12.55 -29.73
N GLY A 259 2.67 -12.66 -28.91
CA GLY A 259 4.05 -12.77 -29.36
C GLY A 259 4.78 -11.43 -29.61
N GLU A 260 4.08 -10.30 -29.58
CA GLU A 260 4.68 -8.97 -29.74
C GLU A 260 5.11 -8.38 -28.39
N ARG A 261 6.36 -7.92 -28.31
CA ARG A 261 6.95 -7.35 -27.09
C ARG A 261 6.38 -5.96 -26.81
N LEU A 262 6.09 -5.69 -25.54
CA LEU A 262 5.76 -4.36 -25.05
C LEU A 262 7.00 -3.66 -24.53
N ALA A 263 7.17 -2.39 -24.90
CA ALA A 263 8.32 -1.59 -24.47
C ALA A 263 8.24 -1.16 -22.99
N ASN A 264 7.02 -0.95 -22.48
CA ASN A 264 6.77 -0.39 -21.15
C ASN A 264 5.63 -1.13 -20.44
N PHE A 265 5.54 -0.92 -19.12
CA PHE A 265 4.39 -1.36 -18.33
C PHE A 265 3.09 -0.73 -18.88
N PRO A 266 2.06 -1.52 -19.20
CA PRO A 266 0.82 -0.98 -19.70
C PRO A 266 -0.06 -0.49 -18.55
N GLU A 267 -0.46 0.78 -18.57
CA GLU A 267 -1.40 1.33 -17.57
C GLU A 267 -2.87 0.91 -17.85
N ASN A 268 -3.16 0.46 -19.07
CA ASN A 268 -4.49 0.02 -19.45
C ASN A 268 -4.78 -1.41 -18.95
N LEU A 269 -5.78 -1.56 -18.07
CA LEU A 269 -6.22 -2.84 -17.52
C LEU A 269 -6.52 -3.91 -18.58
N HIS A 270 -7.13 -3.53 -19.70
CA HIS A 270 -7.47 -4.47 -20.78
C HIS A 270 -6.22 -5.05 -21.44
N ILE A 271 -5.13 -4.28 -21.44
CA ILE A 271 -3.82 -4.71 -21.93
C ILE A 271 -3.15 -5.59 -20.87
N ILE A 272 -3.06 -5.13 -19.61
CA ILE A 272 -2.43 -5.90 -18.50
C ILE A 272 -3.05 -7.30 -18.37
N ARG A 273 -4.36 -7.45 -18.55
CA ARG A 273 -5.03 -8.77 -18.47
C ARG A 273 -4.61 -9.76 -19.55
N ARG A 274 -4.01 -9.29 -20.65
CA ARG A 274 -3.63 -10.09 -21.82
C ARG A 274 -2.12 -10.28 -21.93
N VAL A 275 -1.32 -9.59 -21.12
CA VAL A 275 0.13 -9.75 -21.19
C VAL A 275 0.53 -11.12 -20.68
N ALA A 276 1.44 -11.76 -21.41
CA ALA A 276 2.21 -12.88 -20.93
C ALA A 276 3.59 -12.35 -20.49
N PRO A 277 4.03 -12.63 -19.25
CA PRO A 277 5.40 -12.33 -18.86
C PRO A 277 6.39 -13.24 -19.60
N VAL A 278 7.49 -12.65 -20.07
CA VAL A 278 8.64 -13.39 -20.60
C VAL A 278 9.69 -13.47 -19.50
N TYR A 279 10.02 -14.69 -19.11
CA TYR A 279 10.94 -14.96 -18.01
C TYR A 279 12.37 -15.13 -18.50
N ARG A 280 13.30 -14.57 -17.73
CA ARG A 280 14.71 -14.97 -17.72
C ARG A 280 14.95 -15.82 -16.48
N GLU A 281 15.54 -16.98 -16.66
CA GLU A 281 15.99 -17.83 -15.55
C GLU A 281 17.33 -17.30 -15.01
N LEU A 282 17.36 -17.00 -13.73
CA LEU A 282 18.59 -16.67 -13.00
C LEU A 282 18.97 -17.83 -12.09
N PRO A 283 20.26 -18.13 -11.91
CA PRO A 283 20.67 -19.17 -10.99
C PRO A 283 20.22 -18.81 -9.57
N GLY A 284 19.71 -19.80 -8.84
CA GLY A 284 19.40 -19.60 -7.43
C GLY A 284 20.64 -19.72 -6.53
N TRP A 285 20.47 -19.46 -5.25
CA TRP A 285 21.57 -19.36 -4.28
C TRP A 285 21.29 -20.16 -3.02
N ASN A 286 22.33 -20.41 -2.24
CA ASN A 286 22.23 -20.97 -0.90
C ASN A 286 22.33 -19.88 0.20
N ASP A 287 22.20 -20.29 1.47
CA ASP A 287 22.22 -19.36 2.61
C ASP A 287 23.60 -18.70 2.84
N GLU A 288 24.70 -19.38 2.47
CA GLU A 288 26.06 -18.83 2.60
C GLU A 288 26.29 -17.68 1.61
N GLU A 289 25.89 -17.88 0.35
CA GLU A 289 25.90 -16.82 -0.68
C GLU A 289 25.03 -15.63 -0.27
N LEU A 290 23.89 -15.89 0.38
CA LEU A 290 23.02 -14.83 0.88
C LEU A 290 23.65 -14.05 2.03
N LEU A 291 24.21 -14.71 3.03
CA LEU A 291 24.85 -14.02 4.15
C LEU A 291 26.09 -13.23 3.69
N GLY A 292 26.80 -13.73 2.69
CA GLY A 292 27.98 -13.08 2.10
C GLY A 292 27.68 -12.03 1.02
N ILE A 293 26.43 -11.91 0.56
CA ILE A 293 26.05 -11.15 -0.66
C ILE A 293 27.04 -11.45 -1.81
N SER A 294 27.21 -12.74 -2.11
CA SER A 294 28.21 -13.23 -3.07
C SER A 294 27.56 -14.13 -4.11
N GLY A 295 28.34 -14.48 -5.14
CA GLY A 295 27.92 -15.41 -6.19
C GLY A 295 26.59 -15.01 -6.83
N ASN A 296 25.66 -15.97 -6.86
CA ASN A 296 24.37 -15.79 -7.55
C ASN A 296 23.48 -14.73 -6.89
N VAL A 297 23.68 -14.40 -5.61
CA VAL A 297 22.96 -13.32 -4.91
C VAL A 297 23.37 -11.97 -5.47
N LEU A 298 24.68 -11.75 -5.66
CA LEU A 298 25.18 -10.52 -6.23
C LEU A 298 24.74 -10.36 -7.69
N ASP A 299 24.80 -11.42 -8.49
CA ASP A 299 24.32 -11.42 -9.87
C ASP A 299 22.82 -11.10 -9.98
N TYR A 300 22.01 -11.61 -9.05
CA TYR A 300 20.58 -11.31 -8.96
C TYR A 300 20.34 -9.82 -8.67
N ILE A 301 21.07 -9.26 -7.69
CA ILE A 301 21.02 -7.84 -7.33
C ILE A 301 21.43 -6.97 -8.52
N GLU A 302 22.58 -7.25 -9.14
CA GLU A 302 23.09 -6.49 -10.27
C GLU A 302 22.16 -6.56 -11.49
N THR A 303 21.45 -7.67 -11.67
CA THR A 303 20.42 -7.78 -12.70
C THR A 303 19.27 -6.83 -12.44
N ILE A 304 18.80 -6.71 -11.19
CA ILE A 304 17.76 -5.75 -10.78
C ILE A 304 18.26 -4.31 -10.99
N GLU A 305 19.48 -3.99 -10.52
CA GLU A 305 20.08 -2.66 -10.64
C GLU A 305 20.20 -2.24 -12.11
N ARG A 306 20.71 -3.13 -12.96
CA ARG A 306 20.89 -2.87 -14.40
C ARG A 306 19.56 -2.69 -15.12
N PHE A 307 18.53 -3.45 -14.74
CA PHE A 307 17.21 -3.36 -15.39
C PHE A 307 16.45 -2.09 -14.98
N THR A 308 16.47 -1.77 -13.69
CA THR A 308 15.73 -0.64 -13.11
C THR A 308 16.47 0.68 -13.23
N GLY A 309 17.80 0.65 -13.31
CA GLY A 309 18.67 1.83 -13.23
C GLY A 309 18.82 2.38 -11.81
N VAL A 310 18.38 1.63 -10.79
CA VAL A 310 18.35 2.08 -9.38
C VAL A 310 19.24 1.19 -8.52
N PRO A 311 20.15 1.77 -7.70
CA PRO A 311 21.03 0.98 -6.85
C PRO A 311 20.26 0.29 -5.71
N VAL A 312 20.62 -0.94 -5.40
CA VAL A 312 20.15 -1.69 -4.24
C VAL A 312 21.10 -1.43 -3.07
N ARG A 313 20.57 -0.83 -2.01
CA ARG A 313 21.32 -0.41 -0.82
C ARG A 313 21.01 -1.20 0.44
N PHE A 314 19.84 -1.85 0.47
CA PHE A 314 19.42 -2.64 1.61
C PHE A 314 18.91 -4.01 1.16
N ILE A 315 19.32 -5.05 1.87
CA ILE A 315 18.97 -6.45 1.58
C ILE A 315 18.51 -7.07 2.89
N SER A 316 17.23 -7.45 2.97
CA SER A 316 16.69 -8.17 4.13
C SER A 316 16.76 -9.67 3.92
N THR A 317 17.37 -10.34 4.90
CA THR A 317 17.62 -11.79 4.98
C THR A 317 16.70 -12.49 5.98
N GLY A 318 15.67 -11.79 6.47
CA GLY A 318 14.67 -12.36 7.37
C GLY A 318 13.76 -11.28 7.97
N ALA A 319 12.83 -11.71 8.82
CA ALA A 319 11.81 -10.85 9.41
C ALA A 319 12.30 -9.96 10.56
N GLU A 320 13.38 -10.36 11.24
CA GLU A 320 13.92 -9.63 12.39
C GLU A 320 14.63 -8.35 11.96
N ARG A 321 14.57 -7.32 12.81
CA ARG A 321 15.16 -5.99 12.53
C ARG A 321 16.65 -6.05 12.17
N ASN A 322 17.38 -6.97 12.79
CA ASN A 322 18.83 -7.12 12.59
C ASN A 322 19.19 -7.94 11.35
N ASN A 323 18.20 -8.52 10.65
CA ASN A 323 18.41 -9.29 9.43
C ASN A 323 18.35 -8.37 8.21
N LEU A 324 19.20 -7.35 8.21
CA LEU A 324 19.30 -6.33 7.17
C LEU A 324 20.78 -6.02 6.88
N ILE A 325 21.19 -6.24 5.64
CA ILE A 325 22.52 -5.93 5.14
C ILE A 325 22.47 -4.61 4.37
N ARG A 326 23.43 -3.73 4.62
CA ARG A 326 23.60 -2.44 3.92
C ARG A 326 24.80 -2.50 2.99
N ARG A 327 24.62 -2.09 1.73
CA ARG A 327 25.63 -2.13 0.66
C ARG A 327 26.12 -0.75 0.21
#